data_AF-A0A1W1IBR8-F1
#
_entry.id   AF-A0A1W1IBR8-F1
#
_cell.length_a   1.000
_cell.length_b   1.000
_cell.length_c   1.000
_cell.angle_alpha   90.00
_cell.angle_beta   90.00
_cell.angle_gamma   90.00
#
_symmetry.space_group_name_H-M   'P 1'
#
loop_
_entity.id
_entity.type
_entity.pdbx_description
1 polymer ?
#
loop_
_entity_poly.entity_id
_entity_poly.type
_entity_poly.pdbx_seq_one_letter_code
_entity_poly.pdbx_strand_id
1 'polypeptide(L)'
;MKITSRLIPSVLCAAVSWVGAAGCTSVPADHGNPTIMGPLRLLKSNPRYFIDPAGHPVYLTGSHHWFSFQDGGKSDPPPLFDYSEYLSFMERHNHNFIRLWVKEQARWFPSADLHSDYYLSPMPYNRIGPGMARDGKPKFDLDQFNPAYFDRLRDRVVAAGARGIYVSIMLFNGWGVMPFEDLGLPGNPWLGHPFHRDNNVNGVDGDINGNDQGDEVHTLGSDPRQVTRLKRQEAYVSKVIDTVNDLDNVLYEVGNEIVEASTEWQYHIVRYVKAYEAVKPKQHPVGMTFQGMQGGAAPHNYSLWDSPADWISPGTREAPGDPLTMSYREDPPVASHAKVIITDTDHLWGVGGDRVWVWKSFMRGLNPIYMDPYGRQDQPKADESARRAMGDTLIFAGQINLALMEPRPEVSSTTYCLAQQNREYLIYVPPPSEASSTTQSSRTITVDLPAREFHMNWFNPETGERMSGNLVARVGGNLFTVPYPGDAVLHLVSIEDRAGNK
;
A
#
# COMPACT_ATOMS: atom_id res chain seq x y z
N MET A 1 -3.88 -90.04 1.61
CA MET A 1 -4.15 -88.72 2.23
C MET A 1 -4.17 -87.71 1.08
N LYS A 2 -5.39 -87.23 0.75
CA LYS A 2 -5.87 -86.32 -0.32
C LYS A 2 -4.82 -85.76 -1.33
N ILE A 3 -4.77 -86.24 -2.60
CA ILE A 3 -5.56 -85.85 -3.81
C ILE A 3 -5.12 -84.45 -4.35
N THR A 4 -4.12 -84.37 -5.24
CA THR A 4 -4.15 -84.29 -6.74
C THR A 4 -4.70 -82.99 -7.37
N SER A 5 -3.84 -82.30 -8.14
CA SER A 5 -4.05 -81.78 -9.53
C SER A 5 -5.18 -80.75 -9.78
N ARG A 6 -5.21 -79.83 -10.76
CA ARG A 6 -4.49 -79.57 -12.02
C ARG A 6 -5.15 -78.31 -12.67
N LEU A 7 -4.59 -77.86 -13.79
CA LEU A 7 -5.25 -77.26 -14.98
C LEU A 7 -5.53 -75.74 -15.06
N ILE A 8 -4.96 -75.17 -16.12
CA ILE A 8 -5.44 -74.02 -16.90
C ILE A 8 -6.63 -74.49 -17.77
N PRO A 9 -7.68 -73.67 -17.96
CA PRO A 9 -7.98 -73.23 -19.33
C PRO A 9 -8.44 -71.77 -19.43
N SER A 10 -8.12 -71.19 -20.59
CA SER A 10 -8.62 -69.93 -21.15
C SER A 10 -10.15 -69.95 -21.35
N VAL A 11 -10.80 -68.76 -21.36
CA VAL A 11 -11.76 -68.28 -22.40
C VAL A 11 -12.80 -67.23 -21.88
N LEU A 12 -12.88 -66.13 -22.65
CA LEU A 12 -13.98 -65.15 -22.92
C LEU A 12 -14.33 -63.96 -21.98
N CYS A 13 -14.06 -62.77 -22.56
CA CYS A 13 -14.90 -61.57 -22.73
C CYS A 13 -15.94 -61.14 -21.68
N ALA A 14 -15.76 -59.92 -21.15
CA ALA A 14 -16.76 -58.84 -21.29
C ALA A 14 -16.06 -57.48 -21.18
N ALA A 15 -16.06 -56.74 -22.28
CA ALA A 15 -15.69 -55.33 -22.32
C ALA A 15 -16.85 -54.49 -21.76
N VAL A 16 -16.58 -53.63 -20.78
CA VAL A 16 -17.44 -52.50 -20.44
C VAL A 16 -16.60 -51.24 -20.59
N SER A 17 -16.86 -50.55 -21.69
CA SER A 17 -16.34 -49.24 -22.06
C SER A 17 -16.84 -48.18 -21.08
N TRP A 18 -15.91 -47.53 -20.37
CA TRP A 18 -16.12 -46.20 -19.82
C TRP A 18 -15.56 -45.17 -20.79
N VAL A 19 -16.46 -44.33 -21.31
CA VAL A 19 -16.15 -43.16 -22.12
C VAL A 19 -15.39 -42.17 -21.25
N GLY A 20 -14.09 -42.02 -21.49
CA GLY A 20 -13.28 -40.97 -20.91
C GLY A 20 -13.74 -39.62 -21.46
N ALA A 21 -14.19 -38.76 -20.55
CA ALA A 21 -14.48 -37.37 -20.85
C ALA A 21 -13.22 -36.71 -21.45
N ALA A 22 -13.42 -36.02 -22.57
CA ALA A 22 -12.40 -35.20 -23.21
C ALA A 22 -11.89 -34.15 -22.20
N GLY A 23 -10.63 -34.29 -21.80
CA GLY A 23 -9.96 -33.28 -20.99
C GLY A 23 -9.87 -31.98 -21.78
N CYS A 24 -10.42 -30.90 -21.20
CA CYS A 24 -10.06 -29.55 -21.56
C CYS A 24 -8.53 -29.43 -21.50
N THR A 25 -7.90 -29.24 -22.65
CA THR A 25 -6.51 -28.81 -22.71
C THR A 25 -6.44 -27.42 -22.08
N SER A 26 -5.92 -27.35 -20.86
CA SER A 26 -5.49 -26.08 -20.27
C SER A 26 -4.42 -25.49 -21.18
N VAL A 27 -4.71 -24.33 -21.76
CA VAL A 27 -3.68 -23.47 -22.34
C VAL A 27 -2.68 -23.19 -21.21
N PRO A 28 -1.38 -23.51 -21.37
CA PRO A 28 -0.38 -23.11 -20.39
C PRO A 28 -0.46 -21.60 -20.25
N ALA A 29 -0.55 -21.10 -19.02
CA ALA A 29 -0.31 -19.69 -18.75
C ALA A 29 1.04 -19.35 -19.36
N ASP A 30 1.07 -18.34 -20.23
CA ASP A 30 2.32 -17.76 -20.70
C ASP A 30 3.05 -17.30 -19.43
N HIS A 31 4.13 -17.99 -19.08
CA HIS A 31 5.08 -17.50 -18.09
C HIS A 31 5.76 -16.32 -18.76
N GLY A 32 5.06 -15.18 -18.77
CA GLY A 32 5.55 -13.92 -19.29
C GLY A 32 6.94 -13.69 -18.75
N ASN A 33 7.84 -13.23 -19.63
CA ASN A 33 9.17 -12.78 -19.26
C ASN A 33 9.13 -12.04 -17.91
N PRO A 34 10.08 -12.28 -17.00
CA PRO A 34 10.12 -11.58 -15.73
C PRO A 34 9.96 -10.09 -15.99
N THR A 35 8.91 -9.50 -15.43
CA THR A 35 8.61 -8.08 -15.57
C THR A 35 9.87 -7.33 -15.17
N ILE A 36 10.47 -6.60 -16.12
CA ILE A 36 11.67 -5.82 -15.84
C ILE A 36 11.23 -4.69 -14.92
N MET A 37 11.45 -4.87 -13.62
CA MET A 37 11.26 -3.80 -12.66
C MET A 37 12.32 -2.73 -12.89
N GLY A 38 11.93 -1.49 -12.64
CA GLY A 38 12.86 -0.39 -12.52
C GLY A 38 12.18 0.85 -11.96
N PRO A 39 12.95 1.93 -11.74
CA PRO A 39 12.45 3.10 -11.05
C PRO A 39 11.19 3.62 -11.74
N LEU A 40 10.10 3.60 -10.97
CA LEU A 40 8.80 4.05 -11.42
C LEU A 40 8.84 5.53 -11.79
N ARG A 41 8.11 5.90 -12.84
CA ARG A 41 7.93 7.29 -13.26
C ARG A 41 6.47 7.63 -13.37
N LEU A 42 6.11 8.90 -13.24
CA LEU A 42 4.73 9.31 -13.45
C LEU A 42 4.28 8.99 -14.89
N LEU A 43 3.15 8.30 -15.05
CA LEU A 43 2.58 8.05 -16.36
C LEU A 43 1.92 9.33 -16.88
N LYS A 44 2.53 9.99 -17.87
CA LYS A 44 2.06 11.29 -18.34
C LYS A 44 0.66 11.28 -18.96
N SER A 45 0.26 10.18 -19.62
CA SER A 45 -1.08 10.06 -20.22
C SER A 45 -2.16 9.85 -19.17
N ASN A 46 -1.81 9.31 -18.01
CA ASN A 46 -2.72 9.10 -16.89
C ASN A 46 -1.94 9.21 -15.56
N PRO A 47 -1.80 10.42 -14.99
CA PRO A 47 -0.94 10.68 -13.82
C PRO A 47 -1.48 10.09 -12.49
N ARG A 48 -2.49 9.22 -12.56
CA ARG A 48 -2.99 8.39 -11.43
C ARG A 48 -2.13 7.17 -11.17
N TYR A 49 -1.33 6.79 -12.17
CA TYR A 49 -0.51 5.60 -12.15
C TYR A 49 0.95 5.96 -12.43
N PHE A 50 1.84 5.06 -12.01
CA PHE A 50 3.21 5.08 -12.48
C PHE A 50 3.34 4.32 -13.80
N ILE A 51 4.51 4.41 -14.42
CA ILE A 51 4.94 3.61 -15.56
C ILE A 51 6.31 2.99 -15.24
N ASP A 52 6.49 1.72 -15.55
CA ASP A 52 7.77 1.02 -15.45
C ASP A 52 8.70 1.39 -16.64
N PRO A 53 9.99 1.00 -16.62
CA PRO A 53 10.89 1.28 -17.75
C PRO A 53 10.53 0.54 -19.05
N ALA A 54 9.74 -0.53 -18.97
CA ALA A 54 9.27 -1.27 -20.14
C ALA A 54 8.05 -0.59 -20.81
N GLY A 55 7.47 0.43 -20.17
CA GLY A 55 6.36 1.21 -20.69
C GLY A 55 4.99 0.75 -20.20
N HIS A 56 4.92 -0.13 -19.20
CA HIS A 56 3.66 -0.61 -18.64
C HIS A 56 3.19 0.30 -17.49
N PRO A 57 1.92 0.73 -17.50
CA PRO A 57 1.31 1.36 -16.33
C PRO A 57 1.37 0.43 -15.11
N VAL A 58 1.67 0.99 -13.94
CA VAL A 58 1.78 0.26 -12.68
C VAL A 58 0.73 0.78 -11.69
N TYR A 59 -0.15 -0.13 -11.28
CA TYR A 59 -1.06 0.02 -10.14
C TYR A 59 -0.42 -0.62 -8.91
N LEU A 60 -0.33 0.14 -7.82
CA LEU A 60 0.30 -0.30 -6.58
C LEU A 60 -0.76 -0.68 -5.55
N THR A 61 -0.67 -1.88 -4.99
CA THR A 61 -1.57 -2.34 -3.93
C THR A 61 -0.94 -3.44 -3.11
N GLY A 62 -1.29 -3.50 -1.82
CA GLY A 62 -0.81 -4.55 -0.95
C GLY A 62 -0.86 -4.20 0.53
N SER A 63 -0.50 -5.19 1.35
CA SER A 63 -0.42 -5.05 2.80
C SER A 63 0.92 -4.47 3.26
N HIS A 64 0.89 -3.75 4.39
CA HIS A 64 2.07 -3.39 5.17
C HIS A 64 1.84 -3.63 6.67
N HIS A 65 2.90 -3.60 7.47
CA HIS A 65 2.85 -3.95 8.90
C HIS A 65 3.91 -3.15 9.68
N TRP A 66 3.63 -2.80 10.95
CA TRP A 66 4.54 -2.00 11.80
C TRP A 66 5.96 -2.55 11.96
N PHE A 67 6.16 -3.86 11.75
CA PHE A 67 7.47 -4.54 11.87
C PHE A 67 8.02 -5.01 10.52
N SER A 68 7.46 -4.50 9.41
CA SER A 68 7.90 -4.80 8.06
C SER A 68 9.35 -4.39 7.81
N PHE A 69 9.97 -3.57 8.67
CA PHE A 69 11.39 -3.27 8.64
C PHE A 69 12.12 -3.46 9.97
N GLN A 70 11.71 -2.79 11.05
CA GLN A 70 12.29 -2.99 12.38
C GLN A 70 11.54 -4.05 13.18
N ASP A 71 12.26 -4.79 14.02
CA ASP A 71 11.67 -5.71 14.99
C ASP A 71 11.16 -4.91 16.20
N GLY A 72 10.06 -5.35 16.80
CA GLY A 72 9.44 -4.66 17.93
C GLY A 72 8.77 -5.62 18.91
N GLY A 73 8.94 -5.38 20.21
CA GLY A 73 8.26 -6.17 21.23
C GLY A 73 8.68 -5.86 22.66
N LYS A 74 8.17 -6.65 23.60
CA LYS A 74 8.36 -6.42 25.05
C LYS A 74 9.65 -7.00 25.63
N SER A 75 10.52 -7.58 24.81
CA SER A 75 11.82 -8.15 25.19
C SER A 75 12.97 -7.37 24.57
N ASP A 76 14.16 -7.50 25.17
CA ASP A 76 15.40 -6.94 24.64
C ASP A 76 16.45 -8.05 24.48
N PRO A 77 16.81 -8.48 23.25
CA PRO A 77 16.31 -7.96 21.97
C PRO A 77 14.81 -8.28 21.71
N PRO A 78 14.13 -7.50 20.87
CA PRO A 78 12.74 -7.77 20.50
C PRO A 78 12.63 -9.05 19.66
N PRO A 79 11.44 -9.69 19.62
CA PRO A 79 11.19 -10.84 18.76
C PRO A 79 11.41 -10.48 17.29
N LEU A 80 12.03 -11.39 16.54
CA LEU A 80 12.27 -11.21 15.11
C LEU A 80 10.95 -11.28 14.33
N PHE A 81 10.76 -10.34 13.41
CA PHE A 81 9.70 -10.42 12.41
C PHE A 81 10.11 -11.35 11.27
N ASP A 82 9.32 -12.39 11.01
CA ASP A 82 9.56 -13.30 9.88
C ASP A 82 9.17 -12.62 8.56
N TYR A 83 10.11 -11.85 8.02
CA TYR A 83 9.91 -11.09 6.79
C TYR A 83 9.76 -12.00 5.57
N SER A 84 10.41 -13.17 5.55
CA SER A 84 10.29 -14.09 4.41
C SER A 84 8.89 -14.68 4.34
N GLU A 85 8.33 -15.13 5.46
CA GLU A 85 6.95 -15.62 5.48
C GLU A 85 5.94 -14.49 5.23
N TYR A 86 6.25 -13.26 5.65
CA TYR A 86 5.42 -12.11 5.29
C TYR A 86 5.39 -11.85 3.78
N LEU A 87 6.53 -11.93 3.09
CA LEU A 87 6.56 -11.82 1.62
C LEU A 87 5.82 -12.98 0.95
N SER A 88 5.98 -14.22 1.44
CA SER A 88 5.19 -15.37 0.96
C SER A 88 3.68 -15.14 1.15
N PHE A 89 3.29 -14.51 2.27
CA PHE A 89 1.91 -14.10 2.52
C PHE A 89 1.44 -13.08 1.48
N MET A 90 2.23 -12.07 1.16
CA MET A 90 1.90 -11.08 0.14
C MET A 90 1.76 -11.70 -1.26
N GLU A 91 2.67 -12.60 -1.64
CA GLU A 91 2.61 -13.32 -2.93
C GLU A 91 1.32 -14.16 -3.05
N ARG A 92 0.92 -14.85 -1.96
CA ARG A 92 -0.34 -15.62 -1.93
C ARG A 92 -1.60 -14.76 -2.14
N HIS A 93 -1.52 -13.47 -1.84
CA HIS A 93 -2.61 -12.52 -2.05
C HIS A 93 -2.44 -11.68 -3.32
N ASN A 94 -1.43 -11.97 -4.15
CA ASN A 94 -1.10 -11.19 -5.34
C ASN A 94 -0.90 -9.69 -5.03
N HIS A 95 -0.16 -9.38 -3.97
CA HIS A 95 0.22 -8.00 -3.62
C HIS A 95 1.54 -7.63 -4.28
N ASN A 96 1.68 -6.37 -4.70
CA ASN A 96 2.90 -5.88 -5.37
C ASN A 96 3.52 -4.64 -4.70
N PHE A 97 3.02 -4.23 -3.53
CA PHE A 97 3.52 -3.05 -2.84
C PHE A 97 3.52 -3.22 -1.31
N ILE A 98 4.57 -2.74 -0.65
CA ILE A 98 4.73 -2.74 0.82
C ILE A 98 5.33 -1.41 1.30
N ARG A 99 4.88 -0.90 2.46
CA ARG A 99 5.60 0.10 3.27
C ARG A 99 6.55 -0.58 4.25
N LEU A 100 7.82 -0.17 4.26
CA LEU A 100 8.78 -0.47 5.31
C LEU A 100 8.64 0.56 6.43
N TRP A 101 8.09 0.13 7.57
CA TRP A 101 7.83 1.00 8.71
C TRP A 101 9.09 1.32 9.51
N VAL A 102 9.34 2.61 9.72
CA VAL A 102 10.37 3.11 10.63
C VAL A 102 9.72 3.62 11.91
N LYS A 103 10.37 3.36 13.03
CA LYS A 103 10.11 3.96 14.34
C LYS A 103 11.39 4.58 14.86
N GLU A 104 11.30 5.81 15.30
CA GLU A 104 12.49 6.64 15.56
C GLU A 104 13.02 6.51 16.98
N GLN A 105 12.23 5.99 17.91
CA GLN A 105 12.65 5.69 19.27
C GLN A 105 13.17 4.26 19.42
N ALA A 106 14.09 4.05 20.35
CA ALA A 106 14.64 2.72 20.64
C ALA A 106 13.92 1.97 21.76
N ARG A 107 13.24 2.71 22.63
CA ARG A 107 12.44 2.19 23.73
C ARG A 107 11.20 3.05 23.92
N TRP A 108 10.16 2.43 24.48
CA TRP A 108 8.85 2.97 24.78
C TRP A 108 7.98 3.18 23.54
N PHE A 109 6.71 2.82 23.66
CA PHE A 109 5.73 2.92 22.59
C PHE A 109 4.39 3.33 23.21
N PRO A 110 3.57 4.14 22.51
CA PRO A 110 2.26 4.51 23.03
C PRO A 110 1.42 3.24 23.11
N SER A 111 1.04 2.86 24.32
CA SER A 111 0.31 1.62 24.56
C SER A 111 -0.56 1.75 25.80
N ALA A 112 -1.54 0.87 25.98
CA ALA A 112 -2.43 0.89 27.14
C ALA A 112 -1.73 0.71 28.51
N ASP A 113 -0.40 0.52 28.54
CA ASP A 113 0.39 0.35 29.74
C ASP A 113 1.56 1.38 29.74
N LEU A 114 1.45 2.38 30.63
CA LEU A 114 2.41 3.48 30.90
C LEU A 114 3.85 3.01 31.09
N HIS A 115 4.05 1.74 31.45
CA HIS A 115 5.34 1.16 31.77
C HIS A 115 5.70 -0.02 30.88
N SER A 116 4.99 -0.25 29.76
CA SER A 116 5.34 -1.36 28.90
C SER A 116 6.65 -1.08 28.19
N ASP A 117 7.69 -1.68 28.74
CA ASP A 117 8.97 -1.83 28.07
C ASP A 117 8.71 -2.40 26.68
N TYR A 118 9.00 -1.56 25.68
CA TYR A 118 8.83 -1.87 24.29
C TYR A 118 10.11 -1.48 23.58
N TYR A 119 10.79 -2.44 22.98
CA TYR A 119 12.10 -2.28 22.38
C TYR A 119 12.01 -2.37 20.86
N LEU A 120 12.83 -1.57 20.19
CA LEU A 120 12.91 -1.47 18.74
C LEU A 120 14.34 -1.70 18.27
N SER A 121 14.50 -2.52 17.24
CA SER A 121 15.82 -2.90 16.73
C SER A 121 15.77 -3.29 15.25
N PRO A 122 16.83 -3.02 14.47
CA PRO A 122 17.96 -2.15 14.78
C PRO A 122 17.56 -0.68 14.79
N MET A 123 18.42 0.17 15.37
CA MET A 123 18.35 1.64 15.26
C MET A 123 19.42 2.14 14.29
N PRO A 124 19.25 3.31 13.64
CA PRO A 124 20.12 3.76 12.55
C PRO A 124 21.52 4.21 13.01
N TYR A 125 21.71 4.53 14.29
CA TYR A 125 22.98 5.03 14.84
C TYR A 125 23.62 4.01 15.79
N ASN A 126 24.95 3.95 15.79
CA ASN A 126 25.71 3.13 16.71
C ASN A 126 25.61 3.65 18.14
N ARG A 127 25.70 2.74 19.11
CA ARG A 127 25.73 3.04 20.54
C ARG A 127 27.13 2.80 21.08
N ILE A 128 27.95 3.86 21.09
CA ILE A 128 29.36 3.75 21.47
C ILE A 128 29.68 4.36 22.84
N GLY A 129 28.75 5.12 23.43
CA GLY A 129 29.03 5.90 24.65
C GLY A 129 30.10 6.99 24.43
N PRO A 130 30.61 7.64 25.48
CA PRO A 130 30.45 7.33 26.90
C PRO A 130 29.05 7.65 27.46
N GLY A 131 28.77 7.09 28.64
CA GLY A 131 27.53 7.32 29.38
C GLY A 131 26.35 6.47 28.89
N MET A 132 25.26 6.54 29.66
CA MET A 132 24.02 5.82 29.37
C MET A 132 22.96 6.78 28.83
N ALA A 133 22.22 6.31 27.83
CA ALA A 133 20.96 6.89 27.38
C ALA A 133 19.83 6.56 28.38
N ARG A 134 18.68 7.20 28.22
CA ARG A 134 17.51 7.01 29.11
C ARG A 134 16.99 5.58 29.13
N ASP A 135 17.19 4.85 28.04
CA ASP A 135 16.80 3.44 27.93
C ASP A 135 17.74 2.47 28.68
N GLY A 136 18.81 2.97 29.30
CA GLY A 136 19.79 2.18 30.06
C GLY A 136 20.91 1.58 29.22
N LYS A 137 20.97 1.85 27.91
CA LYS A 137 22.04 1.41 27.01
C LYS A 137 23.06 2.54 26.75
N PRO A 138 24.24 2.25 26.17
CA PRO A 138 25.16 3.31 25.78
C PRO A 138 24.49 4.33 24.86
N LYS A 139 24.88 5.60 25.02
CA LYS A 139 24.40 6.71 24.17
C LYS A 139 24.75 6.47 22.70
N PHE A 140 23.88 6.98 21.84
CA PHE A 140 24.08 7.01 20.39
C PHE A 140 25.19 7.99 20.00
N ASP A 141 25.92 7.65 18.94
CA ASP A 141 26.70 8.61 18.15
C ASP A 141 25.96 8.85 16.83
N LEU A 142 25.37 10.03 16.70
CA LEU A 142 24.57 10.43 15.54
C LEU A 142 25.41 10.70 14.29
N ASP A 143 26.74 10.69 14.42
CA ASP A 143 27.68 10.81 13.31
C ASP A 143 28.23 9.43 12.88
N GLN A 144 27.80 8.34 13.53
CA GLN A 144 28.19 6.96 13.21
C GLN A 144 26.99 6.04 12.98
N PHE A 145 26.78 5.64 11.73
CA PHE A 145 25.70 4.74 11.34
C PHE A 145 25.91 3.30 11.81
N ASN A 146 24.82 2.66 12.22
CA ASN A 146 24.78 1.24 12.56
C ASN A 146 24.65 0.39 11.28
N PRO A 147 25.67 -0.38 10.89
CA PRO A 147 25.63 -1.17 9.66
C PRO A 147 24.46 -2.15 9.63
N ALA A 148 24.09 -2.77 10.77
CA ALA A 148 22.99 -3.73 10.83
C ALA A 148 21.63 -3.16 10.43
N TYR A 149 21.42 -1.84 10.59
CA TYR A 149 20.20 -1.17 10.13
C TYR A 149 20.14 -1.09 8.60
N PHE A 150 21.25 -0.70 7.97
CA PHE A 150 21.33 -0.50 6.53
C PHE A 150 21.49 -1.82 5.78
N ASP A 151 22.21 -2.80 6.34
CA ASP A 151 22.28 -4.16 5.80
C ASP A 151 20.86 -4.77 5.76
N ARG A 152 20.11 -4.64 6.86
CA ARG A 152 18.71 -5.09 6.91
C ARG A 152 17.83 -4.37 5.88
N LEU A 153 18.00 -3.05 5.74
CA LEU A 153 17.23 -2.29 4.75
C LEU A 153 17.46 -2.86 3.35
N ARG A 154 18.73 -3.01 2.97
CA ARG A 154 19.10 -3.57 1.67
C ARG A 154 18.55 -4.98 1.49
N ASP A 155 18.74 -5.86 2.47
CA ASP A 155 18.27 -7.25 2.41
C ASP A 155 16.76 -7.34 2.20
N ARG A 156 15.97 -6.52 2.92
CA ARG A 156 14.52 -6.51 2.78
C ARG A 156 14.08 -6.00 1.41
N VAL A 157 14.68 -4.91 0.91
CA VAL A 157 14.33 -4.37 -0.42
C VAL A 157 14.70 -5.36 -1.53
N VAL A 158 15.88 -6.00 -1.45
CA VAL A 158 16.31 -7.04 -2.40
C VAL A 158 15.36 -8.24 -2.37
N ALA A 159 14.97 -8.71 -1.19
CA ALA A 159 14.07 -9.85 -1.05
C ALA A 159 12.66 -9.58 -1.59
N ALA A 160 12.14 -8.36 -1.40
CA ALA A 160 10.89 -7.91 -2.00
C ALA A 160 11.02 -7.78 -3.54
N GLY A 161 12.12 -7.21 -4.00
CA GLY A 161 12.40 -7.01 -5.43
C GLY A 161 12.47 -8.33 -6.21
N ALA A 162 13.08 -9.36 -5.61
CA ALA A 162 13.12 -10.71 -6.18
C ALA A 162 11.73 -11.35 -6.37
N ARG A 163 10.68 -10.79 -5.76
CA ARG A 163 9.28 -11.25 -5.84
C ARG A 163 8.37 -10.27 -6.59
N GLY A 164 8.93 -9.27 -7.27
CA GLY A 164 8.12 -8.28 -8.01
C GLY A 164 7.39 -7.27 -7.12
N ILE A 165 7.85 -7.07 -5.88
CA ILE A 165 7.19 -6.19 -4.91
C ILE A 165 7.95 -4.86 -4.81
N TYR A 166 7.24 -3.76 -5.07
CA TYR A 166 7.70 -2.39 -4.83
C TYR A 166 7.66 -2.04 -3.35
N VAL A 167 8.62 -1.22 -2.92
CA VAL A 167 8.86 -0.92 -1.51
C VAL A 167 8.89 0.58 -1.30
N SER A 168 7.95 1.10 -0.51
CA SER A 168 8.06 2.43 0.08
C SER A 168 8.90 2.38 1.35
N ILE A 169 10.01 3.12 1.36
CA ILE A 169 10.88 3.27 2.52
C ILE A 169 10.46 4.54 3.27
N MET A 170 9.82 4.35 4.43
CA MET A 170 9.51 5.43 5.35
C MET A 170 10.81 5.97 5.97
N LEU A 171 11.05 7.27 5.88
CA LEU A 171 12.28 7.88 6.41
C LEU A 171 12.12 8.28 7.88
N PHE A 172 10.96 8.85 8.24
CA PHE A 172 10.67 9.42 9.56
C PHE A 172 9.25 9.05 10.05
N ASN A 173 8.94 9.26 11.32
CA ASN A 173 7.66 8.90 11.92
C ASN A 173 7.28 9.79 13.12
N GLY A 174 6.12 10.46 13.02
CA GLY A 174 5.57 11.29 14.10
C GLY A 174 5.36 10.52 15.41
N TRP A 175 5.13 9.21 15.36
CA TRP A 175 4.88 8.40 16.57
C TRP A 175 6.07 8.29 17.52
N GLY A 176 7.27 8.73 17.11
CA GLY A 176 8.48 8.68 17.91
C GLY A 176 8.81 9.97 18.68
N VAL A 177 8.06 11.07 18.48
CA VAL A 177 8.52 12.41 18.85
C VAL A 177 7.67 13.15 19.88
N MET A 178 6.57 12.58 20.37
CA MET A 178 5.71 13.28 21.34
C MET A 178 5.07 12.32 22.36
N PRO A 179 4.63 12.84 23.53
CA PRO A 179 3.70 12.15 24.43
C PRO A 179 2.34 11.89 23.76
N PHE A 180 1.64 10.85 24.21
CA PHE A 180 0.34 10.45 23.66
C PHE A 180 -0.81 10.54 24.67
N GLU A 181 -0.56 11.13 25.84
CA GLU A 181 -1.54 11.31 26.91
C GLU A 181 -2.79 12.06 26.45
N ASP A 182 -2.64 13.06 25.57
CA ASP A 182 -3.76 13.81 24.98
C ASP A 182 -4.64 12.96 24.05
N LEU A 183 -4.10 11.83 23.56
CA LEU A 183 -4.81 10.81 22.79
C LEU A 183 -5.31 9.65 23.67
N GLY A 184 -5.22 9.79 25.00
CA GLY A 184 -5.61 8.77 25.96
C GLY A 184 -4.70 7.54 25.97
N LEU A 185 -3.54 7.62 25.31
CA LEU A 185 -2.57 6.54 25.26
C LEU A 185 -1.39 6.87 26.17
N PRO A 186 -1.15 6.07 27.21
CA PRO A 186 -0.05 6.34 28.10
C PRO A 186 1.33 6.15 27.44
N GLY A 187 2.29 7.03 27.79
CA GLY A 187 3.71 6.86 27.47
C GLY A 187 4.27 7.94 26.53
N ASN A 188 5.59 8.16 26.65
CA ASN A 188 6.31 9.15 25.86
C ASN A 188 7.48 8.50 25.07
N PRO A 189 7.27 8.12 23.80
CA PRO A 189 8.31 7.61 22.89
C PRO A 189 9.52 8.53 22.74
N TRP A 190 9.33 9.85 22.88
CA TRP A 190 10.41 10.83 22.75
C TRP A 190 11.58 10.53 23.67
N LEU A 191 11.31 9.98 24.85
CA LEU A 191 12.33 9.63 25.83
C LEU A 191 13.36 8.63 25.29
N GLY A 192 12.97 7.77 24.35
CA GLY A 192 13.82 6.75 23.72
C GLY A 192 14.44 7.20 22.40
N HIS A 193 14.19 8.42 21.96
CA HIS A 193 14.59 8.93 20.66
C HIS A 193 16.10 9.28 20.64
N PRO A 194 16.87 8.94 19.59
CA PRO A 194 18.30 9.27 19.51
C PRO A 194 18.60 10.77 19.62
N PHE A 195 17.68 11.62 19.17
CA PHE A 195 17.87 13.09 19.18
C PHE A 195 17.42 13.76 20.50
N HIS A 196 16.95 12.98 21.48
CA HIS A 196 16.77 13.49 22.83
C HIS A 196 18.15 13.81 23.45
N ARG A 197 18.28 14.96 24.14
CA ARG A 197 19.55 15.43 24.75
C ARG A 197 20.33 14.41 25.56
N ASP A 198 19.60 13.56 26.29
CA ASP A 198 20.20 12.54 27.15
C ASP A 198 20.69 11.31 26.38
N ASN A 199 20.28 11.11 25.13
CA ASN A 199 20.46 9.85 24.42
C ASN A 199 21.63 9.84 23.43
N ASN A 200 22.24 10.99 23.13
CA ASN A 200 23.37 11.07 22.20
C ASN A 200 24.61 11.72 22.83
N VAL A 201 25.78 11.40 22.26
CA VAL A 201 27.07 11.99 22.67
C VAL A 201 27.39 13.30 21.93
N ASN A 202 26.63 13.60 20.87
CA ASN A 202 26.88 14.72 19.96
C ASN A 202 26.35 16.06 20.48
N GLY A 203 25.68 16.08 21.64
CA GLY A 203 25.10 17.27 22.25
C GLY A 203 23.87 17.82 21.50
N VAL A 204 23.18 16.98 20.72
CA VAL A 204 21.93 17.35 20.04
C VAL A 204 20.80 17.32 21.05
N ASP A 205 19.99 18.39 21.06
CA ASP A 205 18.71 18.46 21.74
C ASP A 205 17.62 18.76 20.72
N GLY A 206 16.72 17.79 20.49
CA GLY A 206 15.59 17.95 19.59
C GLY A 206 14.38 18.64 20.23
N ASP A 207 14.36 18.80 21.56
CA ASP A 207 13.35 19.57 22.30
C ASP A 207 13.83 21.02 22.44
N ILE A 208 13.57 21.83 21.42
CA ILE A 208 14.16 23.17 21.33
C ILE A 208 13.46 24.17 22.25
N ASN A 209 12.16 23.97 22.49
CA ASN A 209 11.33 24.86 23.27
C ASN A 209 11.24 24.44 24.76
N GLY A 210 11.73 23.24 25.12
CA GLY A 210 11.77 22.71 26.48
C GLY A 210 10.43 22.14 26.98
N ASN A 211 9.57 21.65 26.09
CA ASN A 211 8.23 21.13 26.43
C ASN A 211 8.21 19.61 26.70
N ASP A 212 9.36 18.93 26.71
CA ASP A 212 9.51 17.47 26.84
C ASP A 212 8.90 16.68 25.67
N GLN A 213 8.81 17.32 24.50
CA GLN A 213 8.46 16.76 23.20
C GLN A 213 9.58 17.06 22.21
N GLY A 214 9.62 16.32 21.11
CA GLY A 214 10.64 16.45 20.07
C GLY A 214 10.04 16.71 18.70
N ASP A 215 8.83 17.24 18.60
CA ASP A 215 8.20 17.53 17.32
C ASP A 215 9.01 18.53 16.47
N GLU A 216 9.82 19.39 17.12
CA GLU A 216 10.77 20.26 16.41
C GLU A 216 11.88 19.51 15.69
N VAL A 217 12.06 18.20 15.91
CA VAL A 217 12.96 17.44 15.05
C VAL A 217 12.49 17.44 13.60
N HIS A 218 11.19 17.64 13.36
CA HIS A 218 10.56 17.69 12.04
C HIS A 218 10.18 19.10 11.59
N THR A 219 10.85 20.15 12.06
CA THR A 219 10.61 21.54 11.62
C THR A 219 11.87 22.19 11.06
N LEU A 220 11.72 23.22 10.22
CA LEU A 220 12.84 24.06 9.77
C LEU A 220 12.97 25.30 10.64
N GLY A 221 14.21 25.78 10.78
CA GLY A 221 14.49 27.05 11.45
C GLY A 221 15.95 27.44 11.33
N SER A 222 16.24 28.70 11.68
CA SER A 222 17.58 29.29 11.60
C SER A 222 18.41 29.12 12.87
N ASP A 223 17.85 28.53 13.93
CA ASP A 223 18.62 28.19 15.14
C ASP A 223 19.76 27.22 14.75
N PRO A 224 21.02 27.48 15.14
CA PRO A 224 22.14 26.59 14.84
C PRO A 224 21.91 25.13 15.24
N ARG A 225 21.12 24.87 16.29
CA ARG A 225 20.72 23.52 16.72
C ARG A 225 19.83 22.84 15.66
N GLN A 226 18.86 23.57 15.09
CA GLN A 226 17.99 23.07 14.01
C GLN A 226 18.79 22.79 12.74
N VAL A 227 19.70 23.70 12.37
CA VAL A 227 20.57 23.52 11.20
C VAL A 227 21.46 22.29 11.36
N THR A 228 22.04 22.10 12.55
CA THR A 228 22.90 20.95 12.84
C THR A 228 22.11 19.64 12.83
N ARG A 229 20.91 19.65 13.42
CA ARG A 229 19.98 18.52 13.41
C ARG A 229 19.57 18.14 11.98
N LEU A 230 19.17 19.13 11.16
CA LEU A 230 18.79 18.92 9.77
C LEU A 230 19.91 18.26 8.97
N LYS A 231 21.16 18.71 9.13
CA LYS A 231 22.32 18.08 8.46
C LYS A 231 22.49 16.60 8.80
N ARG A 232 22.16 16.19 10.04
CA ARG A 232 22.21 14.77 10.43
C ARG A 232 21.05 13.98 9.84
N GLN A 233 19.86 14.57 9.75
CA GLN A 233 18.73 13.98 9.03
C GLN A 233 19.05 13.82 7.54
N GLU A 234 19.64 14.83 6.90
CA GLU A 234 20.13 14.77 5.52
C GLU A 234 21.20 13.70 5.33
N ALA A 235 22.14 13.55 6.27
CA ALA A 235 23.14 12.48 6.24
C ALA A 235 22.50 11.10 6.35
N TYR A 236 21.50 10.93 7.22
CA TYR A 236 20.73 9.69 7.35
C TYR A 236 19.97 9.37 6.05
N VAL A 237 19.26 10.34 5.47
CA VAL A 237 18.55 10.20 4.20
C VAL A 237 19.52 9.83 3.07
N SER A 238 20.68 10.49 3.01
CA SER A 238 21.73 10.19 2.03
C SER A 238 22.24 8.75 2.18
N LYS A 239 22.44 8.29 3.43
CA LYS A 239 22.87 6.92 3.71
C LYS A 239 21.81 5.89 3.35
N VAL A 240 20.52 6.17 3.59
CA VAL A 240 19.40 5.34 3.12
C VAL A 240 19.44 5.24 1.60
N ILE A 241 19.53 6.37 0.88
CA ILE A 241 19.60 6.39 -0.59
C ILE A 241 20.80 5.59 -1.08
N ASP A 242 22.01 5.84 -0.57
CA ASP A 242 23.22 5.13 -0.99
C ASP A 242 23.16 3.61 -0.75
N THR A 243 22.33 3.16 0.19
CA THR A 243 22.14 1.75 0.51
C THR A 243 21.28 1.02 -0.53
N VAL A 244 20.37 1.73 -1.21
CA VAL A 244 19.33 1.13 -2.06
C VAL A 244 19.20 1.74 -3.46
N ASN A 245 19.95 2.80 -3.78
CA ASN A 245 19.78 3.53 -5.04
C ASN A 245 20.00 2.67 -6.28
N ASP A 246 20.77 1.58 -6.19
CA ASP A 246 20.96 0.65 -7.30
C ASP A 246 19.79 -0.34 -7.49
N LEU A 247 18.80 -0.36 -6.61
CA LEU A 247 17.66 -1.27 -6.67
C LEU A 247 16.53 -0.68 -7.53
N ASP A 248 15.66 -1.53 -8.08
CA ASP A 248 14.65 -1.14 -9.08
C ASP A 248 13.28 -0.80 -8.46
N ASN A 249 13.03 -1.35 -7.29
CA ASN A 249 11.70 -1.46 -6.69
C ASN A 249 11.50 -0.49 -5.53
N VAL A 250 12.17 0.67 -5.55
CA VAL A 250 12.18 1.63 -4.44
C VAL A 250 11.27 2.81 -4.70
N LEU A 251 10.54 3.21 -3.66
CA LEU A 251 9.92 4.52 -3.47
C LEU A 251 10.36 5.04 -2.09
N TYR A 252 10.42 6.35 -1.92
CA TYR A 252 10.65 6.98 -0.61
C TYR A 252 9.36 7.59 -0.07
N GLU A 253 9.15 7.49 1.24
CA GLU A 253 8.10 8.18 1.99
C GLU A 253 8.78 9.08 3.02
N VAL A 254 8.48 10.38 3.01
CA VAL A 254 9.11 11.32 3.95
C VAL A 254 8.82 10.92 5.39
N GLY A 255 7.57 10.74 5.78
CA GLY A 255 7.31 10.13 7.06
C GLY A 255 5.86 10.10 7.45
N ASN A 256 5.58 9.16 8.34
CA ASN A 256 4.24 8.84 8.78
C ASN A 256 3.72 9.83 9.83
N GLU A 257 2.55 10.42 9.58
CA GLU A 257 1.77 11.18 10.57
C GLU A 257 2.59 12.20 11.36
N ILE A 258 3.45 12.95 10.68
CA ILE A 258 4.22 14.02 11.30
C ILE A 258 3.27 15.20 11.61
N VAL A 259 3.57 16.00 12.64
CA VAL A 259 2.82 17.20 13.02
C VAL A 259 2.62 18.18 11.86
N GLU A 260 1.53 18.96 11.88
CA GLU A 260 1.18 19.93 10.83
C GLU A 260 2.29 20.98 10.56
N ALA A 261 2.98 21.41 11.62
CA ALA A 261 4.09 22.37 11.53
C ALA A 261 5.29 21.88 10.70
N SER A 262 5.33 20.60 10.33
CA SER A 262 6.41 19.99 9.54
C SER A 262 6.38 20.27 8.05
N THR A 263 5.35 20.94 7.52
CA THR A 263 5.10 21.06 6.07
C THR A 263 6.35 21.49 5.28
N GLU A 264 6.99 22.60 5.66
CA GLU A 264 8.18 23.09 4.96
C GLU A 264 9.40 22.16 5.13
N TRP A 265 9.52 21.50 6.29
CA TRP A 265 10.56 20.49 6.52
C TRP A 265 10.34 19.26 5.64
N GLN A 266 9.10 18.77 5.51
CA GLN A 266 8.79 17.64 4.64
C GLN A 266 9.07 17.99 3.18
N TYR A 267 8.66 19.18 2.74
CA TYR A 267 8.96 19.67 1.40
C TYR A 267 10.48 19.78 1.15
N HIS A 268 11.23 20.20 2.17
CA HIS A 268 12.70 20.20 2.12
C HIS A 268 13.26 18.80 1.94
N ILE A 269 12.81 17.81 2.72
CA ILE A 269 13.26 16.41 2.58
C ILE A 269 12.92 15.87 1.19
N VAL A 270 11.73 16.12 0.65
CA VAL A 270 11.40 15.71 -0.73
C VAL A 270 12.39 16.29 -1.73
N ARG A 271 12.66 17.60 -1.65
CA ARG A 271 13.61 18.27 -2.54
C ARG A 271 15.03 17.75 -2.34
N TYR A 272 15.43 17.46 -1.11
CA TYR A 272 16.74 16.91 -0.78
C TYR A 272 16.93 15.53 -1.40
N VAL A 273 15.98 14.61 -1.24
CA VAL A 273 16.02 13.27 -1.88
C VAL A 273 16.18 13.40 -3.39
N LYS A 274 15.33 14.22 -4.03
CA LYS A 274 15.38 14.45 -5.48
C LYS A 274 16.73 15.04 -5.93
N ALA A 275 17.27 16.01 -5.19
CA ALA A 275 18.56 16.62 -5.50
C ALA A 275 19.72 15.64 -5.31
N TYR A 276 19.69 14.81 -4.27
CA TYR A 276 20.73 13.82 -3.99
C TYR A 276 20.73 12.68 -5.02
N GLU A 277 19.55 12.20 -5.44
CA GLU A 277 19.43 11.18 -6.50
C GLU A 277 19.68 11.70 -7.91
N ALA A 278 19.57 13.00 -8.17
CA ALA A 278 19.79 13.58 -9.51
C ALA A 278 21.21 13.31 -10.07
N VAL A 279 22.19 13.03 -9.20
CA VAL A 279 23.57 12.69 -9.56
C VAL A 279 23.89 11.19 -9.40
N LYS A 280 22.86 10.37 -9.16
CA LYS A 280 22.98 8.92 -8.94
C LYS A 280 22.43 8.14 -10.15
N PRO A 281 22.73 6.84 -10.28
CA PRO A 281 22.25 6.04 -11.41
C PRO A 281 20.73 5.96 -11.56
N LYS A 282 19.99 5.95 -10.44
CA LYS A 282 18.52 5.85 -10.45
C LYS A 282 17.90 7.01 -9.68
N GLN A 283 16.67 7.36 -10.07
CA GLN A 283 15.84 8.36 -9.41
C GLN A 283 14.48 7.70 -9.12
N HIS A 284 14.13 7.62 -7.84
CA HIS A 284 12.93 6.94 -7.37
C HIS A 284 11.84 7.95 -7.01
N PRO A 285 10.54 7.56 -7.09
CA PRO A 285 9.46 8.41 -6.63
C PRO A 285 9.58 8.75 -5.15
N VAL A 286 9.30 10.02 -4.82
CA VAL A 286 9.30 10.51 -3.43
C VAL A 286 7.89 10.88 -3.04
N GLY A 287 7.44 10.40 -1.88
CA GLY A 287 6.09 10.56 -1.38
C GLY A 287 5.99 11.35 -0.09
N MET A 288 4.84 11.97 0.11
CA MET A 288 4.46 12.63 1.36
C MET A 288 3.12 12.07 1.82
N THR A 289 3.03 11.68 3.09
CA THR A 289 1.81 11.08 3.67
C THR A 289 1.18 12.02 4.69
N PHE A 290 -0.05 11.73 5.08
CA PHE A 290 -0.90 12.61 5.86
C PHE A 290 -0.22 13.06 7.15
N GLN A 291 -0.35 14.35 7.47
CA GLN A 291 0.13 14.95 8.70
C GLN A 291 -0.91 14.75 9.79
N GLY A 292 -0.83 13.63 10.51
CA GLY A 292 -1.90 13.19 11.43
C GLY A 292 -1.74 13.62 12.88
N MET A 293 -0.59 14.18 13.28
CA MET A 293 -0.31 14.41 14.70
C MET A 293 -0.67 15.80 15.21
N GLN A 294 -1.18 15.77 16.45
CA GLN A 294 -1.83 16.86 17.17
C GLN A 294 -0.89 18.07 17.30
N GLY A 295 -1.45 19.25 17.04
CA GLY A 295 -0.74 20.53 17.16
C GLY A 295 -1.21 21.60 16.17
N GLY A 296 -2.52 21.89 16.10
CA GLY A 296 -3.02 22.90 15.17
C GLY A 296 -4.48 22.75 14.76
N ALA A 297 -4.83 23.39 13.64
CA ALA A 297 -6.13 23.20 12.99
C ALA A 297 -6.28 21.74 12.57
N ALA A 298 -7.51 21.28 12.30
CA ALA A 298 -7.72 19.90 11.88
C ALA A 298 -6.87 19.61 10.63
N PRO A 299 -5.99 18.59 10.65
CA PRO A 299 -5.08 18.34 9.56
C PRO A 299 -5.85 18.05 8.27
N HIS A 300 -5.30 18.50 7.15
CA HIS A 300 -5.96 18.52 5.87
C HIS A 300 -5.01 18.17 4.73
N ASN A 301 -5.55 17.73 3.60
CA ASN A 301 -4.74 17.24 2.49
C ASN A 301 -4.11 18.34 1.61
N TYR A 302 -4.38 19.64 1.84
CA TYR A 302 -3.84 20.73 1.00
C TYR A 302 -2.30 20.69 0.89
N SER A 303 -1.60 20.45 2.00
CA SER A 303 -0.13 20.33 2.01
C SER A 303 0.35 19.15 1.16
N LEU A 304 -0.43 18.07 1.04
CA LEU A 304 -0.08 16.94 0.17
C LEU A 304 -0.18 17.34 -1.30
N TRP A 305 -1.26 18.02 -1.69
CA TRP A 305 -1.48 18.42 -3.08
C TRP A 305 -0.46 19.46 -3.56
N ASP A 306 -0.12 20.42 -2.69
CA ASP A 306 0.84 21.48 -2.97
C ASP A 306 2.31 20.99 -2.85
N SER A 307 2.52 19.81 -2.28
CA SER A 307 3.86 19.26 -2.06
C SER A 307 4.65 19.06 -3.37
N PRO A 308 5.98 19.10 -3.31
CA PRO A 308 6.84 18.69 -4.42
C PRO A 308 6.89 17.15 -4.62
N ALA A 309 6.11 16.35 -3.88
CA ALA A 309 6.14 14.89 -3.94
C ALA A 309 5.56 14.35 -5.26
N ASP A 310 6.02 13.17 -5.68
CA ASP A 310 5.54 12.45 -6.87
C ASP A 310 4.27 11.65 -6.58
N TRP A 311 4.11 11.20 -5.32
CA TRP A 311 2.92 10.53 -4.83
C TRP A 311 2.54 11.02 -3.43
N ILE A 312 1.28 10.80 -3.05
CA ILE A 312 0.76 11.20 -1.74
C ILE A 312 -0.11 10.13 -1.11
N SER A 313 -0.23 10.14 0.22
CA SER A 313 -1.23 9.37 0.95
C SER A 313 -2.11 10.29 1.81
N PRO A 314 -3.39 10.49 1.45
CA PRO A 314 -4.27 11.43 2.13
C PRO A 314 -4.85 10.86 3.42
N GLY A 315 -5.27 11.77 4.31
CA GLY A 315 -6.12 11.44 5.46
C GLY A 315 -7.58 11.30 5.06
N THR A 316 -8.43 11.02 6.04
CA THR A 316 -9.85 10.68 5.83
C THR A 316 -10.61 11.66 4.94
N ARG A 317 -10.67 12.93 5.31
CA ARG A 317 -11.47 13.94 4.59
C ARG A 317 -10.68 14.51 3.43
N GLU A 318 -11.34 14.75 2.29
CA GLU A 318 -10.70 15.43 1.17
C GLU A 318 -10.31 16.85 1.55
N ALA A 319 -11.29 17.70 1.89
CA ALA A 319 -11.10 19.06 2.38
C ALA A 319 -11.63 19.26 3.82
N PRO A 320 -11.18 20.32 4.53
CA PRO A 320 -11.73 20.69 5.82
C PRO A 320 -13.24 20.94 5.74
N GLY A 321 -14.00 20.29 6.63
CA GLY A 321 -15.45 20.45 6.72
C GLY A 321 -16.26 19.49 5.85
N ASP A 322 -15.65 18.76 4.91
CA ASP A 322 -16.35 17.76 4.09
C ASP A 322 -16.98 16.68 4.96
N PRO A 323 -18.24 16.25 4.71
CA PRO A 323 -18.86 15.20 5.50
C PRO A 323 -18.07 13.89 5.36
N LEU A 324 -18.01 13.09 6.43
CA LEU A 324 -17.34 11.78 6.40
C LEU A 324 -17.91 10.84 5.32
N THR A 325 -19.14 11.06 4.88
CA THR A 325 -19.78 10.31 3.79
C THR A 325 -19.19 10.62 2.41
N MET A 326 -18.38 11.67 2.26
CA MET A 326 -17.67 12.05 1.03
C MET A 326 -16.17 12.11 1.33
N SER A 327 -15.61 10.98 1.71
CA SER A 327 -14.26 10.89 2.26
C SER A 327 -13.52 9.69 1.68
N TYR A 328 -12.18 9.70 1.72
CA TYR A 328 -11.32 8.58 1.33
C TYR A 328 -11.65 7.28 2.09
N ARG A 329 -12.37 7.38 3.20
CA ARG A 329 -12.81 6.29 4.06
C ARG A 329 -14.10 5.61 3.57
N GLU A 330 -15.14 6.38 3.26
CA GLU A 330 -16.50 5.83 3.03
C GLU A 330 -16.93 5.85 1.54
N ASP A 331 -16.60 6.93 0.83
CA ASP A 331 -16.84 7.10 -0.61
C ASP A 331 -15.67 7.88 -1.20
N PRO A 332 -14.56 7.18 -1.55
CA PRO A 332 -13.35 7.84 -1.99
C PRO A 332 -13.63 8.78 -3.18
N PRO A 333 -13.10 10.01 -3.15
CA PRO A 333 -13.26 10.93 -4.27
C PRO A 333 -12.50 10.41 -5.49
N VAL A 334 -12.89 10.89 -6.68
CA VAL A 334 -12.12 10.64 -7.89
C VAL A 334 -10.75 11.25 -7.67
N ALA A 335 -9.67 10.47 -7.89
CA ALA A 335 -8.34 11.04 -7.92
C ALA A 335 -8.39 12.21 -8.91
N SER A 336 -8.18 13.44 -8.48
CA SER A 336 -8.36 14.63 -9.34
C SER A 336 -7.07 15.43 -9.47
N HIS A 337 -6.17 15.23 -8.51
CA HIS A 337 -4.85 15.86 -8.47
C HIS A 337 -3.86 15.15 -9.41
N ALA A 338 -2.93 15.90 -9.98
CA ALA A 338 -1.91 15.39 -10.91
C ALA A 338 -0.76 14.66 -10.17
N LYS A 339 -1.11 13.75 -9.26
CA LYS A 339 -0.19 12.91 -8.47
C LYS A 339 -0.77 11.50 -8.36
N VAL A 340 0.12 10.51 -8.19
CA VAL A 340 -0.30 9.17 -7.79
C VAL A 340 -0.78 9.23 -6.33
N ILE A 341 -2.00 8.77 -6.09
CA ILE A 341 -2.58 8.73 -4.73
C ILE A 341 -2.54 7.28 -4.25
N ILE A 342 -1.70 7.01 -3.26
CA ILE A 342 -1.64 5.73 -2.55
C ILE A 342 -2.50 5.87 -1.30
N THR A 343 -3.74 5.40 -1.33
CA THR A 343 -4.66 5.53 -0.19
C THR A 343 -4.38 4.44 0.84
N ASP A 344 -4.00 4.84 2.05
CA ASP A 344 -3.58 3.93 3.09
C ASP A 344 -4.60 3.86 4.23
N THR A 345 -5.01 2.66 4.63
CA THR A 345 -5.91 2.51 5.77
C THR A 345 -5.32 3.09 7.07
N ASP A 346 -3.99 3.17 7.19
CA ASP A 346 -3.29 3.81 8.30
C ASP A 346 -3.86 5.20 8.63
N HIS A 347 -4.02 6.07 7.61
CA HIS A 347 -4.52 7.46 7.78
C HIS A 347 -6.05 7.59 7.76
N LEU A 348 -6.76 6.47 7.59
CA LEU A 348 -8.22 6.42 7.45
C LEU A 348 -8.89 5.76 8.67
N TRP A 349 -8.26 4.70 9.18
CA TRP A 349 -8.72 3.85 10.28
C TRP A 349 -7.61 3.36 11.20
N GLY A 350 -6.35 3.35 10.77
CA GLY A 350 -5.38 2.35 11.22
C GLY A 350 -5.72 0.99 10.60
N VAL A 351 -6.20 0.06 11.42
CA VAL A 351 -6.72 -1.24 10.95
C VAL A 351 -8.20 -1.13 10.62
N GLY A 352 -8.54 -1.20 9.33
CA GLY A 352 -9.93 -1.11 8.86
C GLY A 352 -10.02 -1.20 7.34
N GLY A 353 -11.22 -1.02 6.79
CA GLY A 353 -11.49 -1.21 5.36
C GLY A 353 -11.77 -2.67 4.99
N ASP A 354 -12.47 -2.87 3.87
CA ASP A 354 -12.94 -4.15 3.37
C ASP A 354 -12.79 -4.23 1.84
N ARG A 355 -13.29 -5.32 1.23
CA ARG A 355 -13.30 -5.44 -0.25
C ARG A 355 -14.05 -4.31 -0.95
N VAL A 356 -15.10 -3.76 -0.34
CA VAL A 356 -15.94 -2.73 -0.95
C VAL A 356 -15.13 -1.45 -1.08
N TRP A 357 -14.42 -1.07 -0.02
CA TRP A 357 -13.52 0.08 -0.05
C TRP A 357 -12.41 -0.06 -1.09
N VAL A 358 -11.78 -1.25 -1.20
CA VAL A 358 -10.72 -1.49 -2.20
C VAL A 358 -11.25 -1.30 -3.62
N TRP A 359 -12.41 -1.90 -3.94
CA TRP A 359 -13.02 -1.77 -5.27
C TRP A 359 -13.46 -0.34 -5.59
N LYS A 360 -14.07 0.36 -4.63
CA LYS A 360 -14.40 1.78 -4.78
C LYS A 360 -13.15 2.61 -5.08
N SER A 361 -12.07 2.39 -4.31
CA SER A 361 -10.81 3.12 -4.46
C SER A 361 -10.18 2.88 -5.84
N PHE A 362 -10.14 1.62 -6.28
CA PHE A 362 -9.64 1.27 -7.61
C PHE A 362 -10.44 1.96 -8.73
N MET A 363 -11.78 1.98 -8.65
CA MET A 363 -12.63 2.66 -9.63
C MET A 363 -12.46 4.19 -9.67
N ARG A 364 -11.89 4.76 -8.60
CA ARG A 364 -11.58 6.19 -8.49
C ARG A 364 -10.17 6.55 -8.97
N GLY A 365 -9.41 5.55 -9.44
CA GLY A 365 -8.03 5.71 -9.88
C GLY A 365 -7.05 5.92 -8.72
N LEU A 366 -7.37 5.39 -7.54
CA LEU A 366 -6.53 5.39 -6.34
C LEU A 366 -5.75 4.06 -6.26
N ASN A 367 -4.67 4.04 -5.49
CA ASN A 367 -3.79 2.87 -5.27
C ASN A 367 -3.92 2.43 -3.80
N PRO A 368 -4.94 1.63 -3.42
CA PRO A 368 -5.21 1.27 -2.03
C PRO A 368 -4.16 0.32 -1.45
N ILE A 369 -3.72 0.61 -0.23
CA ILE A 369 -2.82 -0.23 0.57
C ILE A 369 -3.40 -0.44 1.97
N TYR A 370 -3.03 -1.54 2.62
CA TYR A 370 -3.67 -2.01 3.83
C TYR A 370 -2.71 -2.13 5.00
N MET A 371 -2.95 -1.38 6.07
CA MET A 371 -2.29 -1.57 7.35
C MET A 371 -2.81 -2.86 7.99
N ASP A 372 -2.01 -3.91 7.84
CA ASP A 372 -2.40 -5.26 8.13
C ASP A 372 -1.97 -5.67 9.54
N PRO A 373 -2.86 -6.19 10.42
CA PRO A 373 -2.51 -6.72 11.74
C PRO A 373 -1.89 -8.14 11.66
N TYR A 374 -1.23 -8.50 10.55
CA TYR A 374 -0.67 -9.80 10.26
C TYR A 374 0.00 -10.46 11.47
N GLY A 375 -0.51 -11.64 11.86
CA GLY A 375 0.03 -12.44 12.97
C GLY A 375 -0.17 -11.84 14.37
N ARG A 376 -0.75 -10.63 14.49
CA ARG A 376 -1.00 -9.97 15.77
C ARG A 376 -2.33 -10.41 16.36
N GLN A 377 -2.32 -10.64 17.68
CA GLN A 377 -3.51 -10.97 18.45
C GLN A 377 -4.04 -9.78 19.26
N ASP A 378 -3.24 -8.73 19.39
CA ASP A 378 -3.53 -7.51 20.16
C ASP A 378 -4.12 -6.38 19.31
N GLN A 379 -4.49 -6.69 18.07
CA GLN A 379 -5.10 -5.77 17.11
C GLN A 379 -6.45 -6.32 16.63
N PRO A 380 -7.35 -5.48 16.10
CA PRO A 380 -8.52 -5.95 15.37
C PRO A 380 -8.11 -6.97 14.30
N LYS A 381 -8.96 -7.95 14.02
CA LYS A 381 -8.66 -8.94 12.97
C LYS A 381 -8.59 -8.25 11.61
N ALA A 382 -7.62 -8.65 10.80
CA ALA A 382 -7.58 -8.26 9.41
C ALA A 382 -8.87 -8.67 8.70
N ASP A 383 -9.35 -7.82 7.80
CA ASP A 383 -10.40 -8.20 6.87
C ASP A 383 -9.76 -8.94 5.69
N GLU A 384 -9.92 -10.25 5.66
CA GLU A 384 -9.42 -11.10 4.59
C GLU A 384 -10.00 -10.71 3.21
N SER A 385 -11.21 -10.13 3.18
CA SER A 385 -11.82 -9.67 1.93
C SER A 385 -11.05 -8.47 1.34
N ALA A 386 -10.50 -7.58 2.16
CA ALA A 386 -9.64 -6.48 1.69
C ALA A 386 -8.36 -7.04 1.04
N ARG A 387 -7.70 -8.01 1.68
CA ARG A 387 -6.49 -8.65 1.14
C ARG A 387 -6.71 -9.28 -0.23
N ARG A 388 -7.81 -10.02 -0.40
CA ARG A 388 -8.18 -10.63 -1.69
C ARG A 388 -8.53 -9.58 -2.74
N ALA A 389 -9.31 -8.56 -2.38
CA ALA A 389 -9.72 -7.51 -3.32
C ALA A 389 -8.52 -6.70 -3.84
N MET A 390 -7.47 -6.49 -3.04
CA MET A 390 -6.23 -5.87 -3.53
C MET A 390 -5.59 -6.74 -4.62
N GLY A 391 -5.49 -8.06 -4.40
CA GLY A 391 -5.03 -9.00 -5.42
C GLY A 391 -5.88 -9.02 -6.68
N ASP A 392 -7.21 -9.01 -6.53
CA ASP A 392 -8.15 -8.99 -7.66
C ASP A 392 -8.04 -7.69 -8.46
N THR A 393 -8.00 -6.53 -7.81
CA THR A 393 -7.84 -5.24 -8.49
C THR A 393 -6.51 -5.14 -9.23
N LEU A 394 -5.43 -5.76 -8.71
CA LEU A 394 -4.17 -5.87 -9.46
C LEU A 394 -4.30 -6.74 -10.72
N ILE A 395 -5.04 -7.84 -10.67
CA ILE A 395 -5.33 -8.66 -11.85
C ILE A 395 -6.11 -7.85 -12.89
N PHE A 396 -7.16 -7.13 -12.47
CA PHE A 396 -7.95 -6.30 -13.37
C PHE A 396 -7.14 -5.13 -13.95
N ALA A 397 -6.30 -4.49 -13.16
CA ALA A 397 -5.36 -3.47 -13.60
C ALA A 397 -4.44 -3.97 -14.73
N GLY A 398 -3.99 -5.23 -14.69
CA GLY A 398 -3.21 -5.86 -15.75
C GLY A 398 -4.00 -6.30 -16.99
N GLN A 399 -5.34 -6.29 -16.92
CA GLN A 399 -6.23 -6.71 -18.01
C GLN A 399 -6.83 -5.54 -18.80
N ILE A 400 -6.78 -4.33 -18.25
CA ILE A 400 -7.34 -3.11 -18.85
C ILE A 400 -6.22 -2.16 -19.29
N ASN A 401 -6.51 -1.28 -20.25
CA ASN A 401 -5.55 -0.26 -20.65
C ASN A 401 -5.51 0.92 -19.67
N LEU A 402 -4.83 0.76 -18.54
CA LEU A 402 -4.69 1.80 -17.50
C LEU A 402 -4.19 3.14 -18.05
N ALA A 403 -3.41 3.17 -19.14
CA ALA A 403 -2.92 4.41 -19.72
C ALA A 403 -4.03 5.30 -20.32
N LEU A 404 -5.20 4.72 -20.64
CA LEU A 404 -6.35 5.39 -21.25
C LEU A 404 -7.66 5.22 -20.45
N MET A 405 -7.68 4.39 -19.41
CA MET A 405 -8.84 4.21 -18.54
C MET A 405 -8.91 5.34 -17.50
N GLU A 406 -9.99 6.12 -17.55
CA GLU A 406 -10.22 7.23 -16.62
C GLU A 406 -11.43 6.94 -15.72
N PRO A 407 -11.46 7.43 -14.47
CA PRO A 407 -12.69 7.45 -13.67
C PRO A 407 -13.76 8.33 -14.32
N ARG A 408 -14.91 7.73 -14.67
CA ARG A 408 -16.04 8.39 -15.35
C ARG A 408 -17.34 8.16 -14.58
N PRO A 409 -17.56 8.87 -13.44
CA PRO A 409 -18.71 8.64 -12.57
C PRO A 409 -20.07 8.87 -13.25
N GLU A 410 -20.11 9.69 -14.30
CA GLU A 410 -21.32 9.98 -15.05
C GLU A 410 -21.78 8.84 -15.96
N VAL A 411 -20.91 7.86 -16.26
CA VAL A 411 -21.21 6.76 -17.21
C VAL A 411 -22.07 5.66 -16.59
N SER A 412 -22.04 5.47 -15.26
CA SER A 412 -22.80 4.42 -14.59
C SER A 412 -23.67 4.98 -13.47
N SER A 413 -24.86 4.42 -13.29
CA SER A 413 -25.75 4.76 -12.17
C SER A 413 -25.13 4.45 -10.79
N THR A 414 -24.08 3.63 -10.72
CA THR A 414 -23.33 3.38 -9.48
C THR A 414 -22.26 4.42 -9.20
N THR A 415 -21.93 5.25 -10.19
CA THR A 415 -20.83 6.22 -10.20
C THR A 415 -19.42 5.63 -10.13
N TYR A 416 -19.26 4.31 -10.03
CA TYR A 416 -17.96 3.65 -9.98
C TYR A 416 -17.66 3.01 -11.34
N CYS A 417 -17.03 3.78 -12.23
CA CYS A 417 -16.67 3.32 -13.56
C CYS A 417 -15.28 3.84 -13.94
N LEU A 418 -14.40 2.94 -14.36
CA LEU A 418 -13.24 3.27 -15.18
C LEU A 418 -13.61 3.02 -16.65
N ALA A 419 -13.31 3.96 -17.55
CA ALA A 419 -13.63 3.81 -18.96
C ALA A 419 -12.56 4.39 -19.88
N GLN A 420 -12.24 3.63 -20.92
CA GLN A 420 -11.69 4.13 -22.17
C GLN A 420 -12.86 4.29 -23.12
N GLN A 421 -13.28 5.54 -23.32
CA GLN A 421 -14.49 5.86 -24.05
C GLN A 421 -14.54 5.16 -25.43
N ASN A 422 -15.69 4.58 -25.74
CA ASN A 422 -15.98 3.80 -26.95
C ASN A 422 -15.28 2.45 -27.09
N ARG A 423 -14.49 2.01 -26.11
CA ARG A 423 -13.70 0.78 -26.22
C ARG A 423 -13.86 -0.16 -25.04
N GLU A 424 -13.65 0.32 -23.82
CA GLU A 424 -13.53 -0.54 -22.66
C GLU A 424 -14.13 0.15 -21.42
N TYR A 425 -14.90 -0.61 -20.65
CA TYR A 425 -15.58 -0.11 -19.46
C TYR A 425 -15.46 -1.14 -18.35
N LEU A 426 -15.03 -0.71 -17.17
CA LEU A 426 -15.01 -1.49 -15.95
C LEU A 426 -15.89 -0.78 -14.92
N ILE A 427 -16.94 -1.46 -14.47
CA ILE A 427 -17.95 -0.89 -13.58
C ILE A 427 -18.02 -1.72 -12.31
N TYR A 428 -17.92 -1.07 -11.16
CA TYR A 428 -18.18 -1.69 -9.87
C TYR A 428 -19.62 -1.41 -9.42
N VAL A 429 -20.28 -2.46 -8.95
CA VAL A 429 -21.61 -2.40 -8.34
C VAL A 429 -21.45 -2.78 -6.87
N PRO A 430 -21.50 -1.81 -5.95
CA PRO A 430 -21.47 -2.08 -4.52
C PRO A 430 -22.61 -3.02 -4.10
N PRO A 431 -22.50 -3.68 -2.92
CA PRO A 431 -23.59 -4.47 -2.39
C PRO A 431 -24.81 -3.55 -2.13
N PRO A 432 -26.04 -4.10 -2.12
CA PRO A 432 -27.22 -3.31 -1.77
C PRO A 432 -27.04 -2.68 -0.38
N SER A 433 -27.41 -1.41 -0.24
CA SER A 433 -27.46 -0.76 1.09
C SER A 433 -28.42 -1.53 1.99
N GLU A 434 -28.09 -1.72 3.28
CA GLU A 434 -28.97 -2.42 4.24
C GLU A 434 -30.40 -1.85 4.31
N ALA A 435 -30.58 -0.57 3.96
CA ALA A 435 -31.89 0.09 3.89
C ALA A 435 -32.79 -0.35 2.71
N SER A 436 -32.27 -1.13 1.75
CA SER A 436 -33.03 -1.58 0.58
C SER A 436 -33.50 -3.02 0.78
N SER A 437 -34.76 -3.16 1.22
CA SER A 437 -35.44 -4.45 1.42
C SER A 437 -35.82 -5.16 0.11
N THR A 438 -35.24 -4.79 -1.03
CA THR A 438 -35.55 -5.45 -2.30
C THR A 438 -34.88 -6.83 -2.33
N THR A 439 -35.73 -7.85 -2.42
CA THR A 439 -35.34 -9.24 -2.63
C THR A 439 -34.39 -9.38 -3.83
N GLN A 440 -33.14 -9.72 -3.49
CA GLN A 440 -32.04 -10.45 -4.15
C GLN A 440 -31.99 -10.77 -5.67
N SER A 441 -33.05 -10.59 -6.48
CA SER A 441 -33.10 -11.09 -7.87
C SER A 441 -33.43 -10.05 -8.95
N SER A 442 -33.47 -8.75 -8.63
CA SER A 442 -33.84 -7.72 -9.62
C SER A 442 -33.05 -6.41 -9.53
N ARG A 443 -31.88 -6.40 -8.87
CA ARG A 443 -31.02 -5.20 -8.88
C ARG A 443 -30.56 -4.92 -10.30
N THR A 444 -30.85 -3.71 -10.76
CA THR A 444 -30.42 -3.26 -12.07
C THR A 444 -29.54 -2.03 -11.95
N ILE A 445 -28.61 -1.89 -12.89
CA ILE A 445 -27.81 -0.69 -13.08
C ILE A 445 -28.03 -0.16 -14.49
N THR A 446 -27.84 1.14 -14.68
CA THR A 446 -27.81 1.74 -16.01
C THR A 446 -26.38 2.15 -16.35
N VAL A 447 -25.92 1.84 -17.56
CA VAL A 447 -24.61 2.25 -18.09
C VAL A 447 -24.82 2.96 -19.42
N ASP A 448 -24.28 4.17 -19.55
CA ASP A 448 -24.29 4.94 -20.79
C ASP A 448 -23.20 4.43 -21.74
N LEU A 449 -23.60 3.88 -22.89
CA LEU A 449 -22.70 3.23 -23.84
C LEU A 449 -22.96 3.73 -25.27
N PRO A 450 -21.97 3.65 -26.17
CA PRO A 450 -22.22 3.80 -27.60
C PRO A 450 -22.97 2.59 -28.16
N ALA A 451 -23.59 2.74 -29.34
CA ALA A 451 -24.11 1.60 -30.08
C ALA A 451 -22.96 0.75 -30.63
N ARG A 452 -22.73 -0.41 -30.01
CA ARG A 452 -21.60 -1.29 -30.31
C ARG A 452 -21.81 -2.68 -29.68
N GLU A 453 -21.13 -3.68 -30.22
CA GLU A 453 -21.04 -5.00 -29.58
C GLU A 453 -19.88 -5.06 -28.59
N PHE A 454 -20.11 -5.70 -27.43
CA PHE A 454 -19.13 -5.88 -26.38
C PHE A 454 -19.05 -7.35 -25.96
N HIS A 455 -17.84 -7.83 -25.70
CA HIS A 455 -17.63 -8.95 -24.79
C HIS A 455 -17.94 -8.48 -23.38
N MET A 456 -18.83 -9.19 -22.70
CA MET A 456 -19.30 -8.88 -21.36
C MET A 456 -18.78 -9.93 -20.38
N ASN A 457 -18.17 -9.49 -19.29
CA ASN A 457 -17.72 -10.36 -18.20
C ASN A 457 -18.19 -9.79 -16.86
N TRP A 458 -18.94 -10.59 -16.13
CA TRP A 458 -19.24 -10.35 -14.72
C TRP A 458 -18.23 -11.09 -13.85
N PHE A 459 -17.83 -10.45 -12.76
CA PHE A 459 -17.01 -11.03 -11.70
C PHE A 459 -17.67 -10.77 -10.36
N ASN A 460 -17.70 -11.79 -9.49
CA ASN A 460 -18.18 -11.71 -8.13
C ASN A 460 -16.99 -11.51 -7.17
N PRO A 461 -16.79 -10.32 -6.59
CA PRO A 461 -15.67 -10.05 -5.68
C PRO A 461 -15.69 -10.88 -4.39
N GLU A 462 -16.84 -11.42 -3.99
CA GLU A 462 -16.95 -12.23 -2.79
C GLU A 462 -16.47 -13.67 -3.00
N THR A 463 -16.80 -14.26 -4.15
CA THR A 463 -16.59 -15.69 -4.43
C THR A 463 -15.54 -15.98 -5.50
N GLY A 464 -15.15 -14.98 -6.29
CA GLY A 464 -14.29 -15.14 -7.46
C GLY A 464 -15.00 -15.70 -8.71
N GLU A 465 -16.31 -15.95 -8.64
CA GLU A 465 -17.11 -16.47 -9.76
C GLU A 465 -17.12 -15.50 -10.95
N ARG A 466 -17.09 -16.05 -12.18
CA ARG A 466 -17.16 -15.27 -13.42
C ARG A 466 -18.30 -15.74 -14.32
N MET A 467 -18.93 -14.80 -15.01
CA MET A 467 -19.95 -15.08 -16.03
C MET A 467 -19.70 -14.26 -17.28
N SER A 468 -19.49 -14.92 -18.41
CA SER A 468 -19.19 -14.28 -19.70
C SER A 468 -20.39 -14.30 -20.64
N GLY A 469 -20.47 -13.32 -21.54
CA GLY A 469 -21.44 -13.25 -22.62
C GLY A 469 -21.09 -12.18 -23.64
N ASN A 470 -22.02 -11.91 -24.55
CA ASN A 470 -21.93 -10.79 -25.48
C ASN A 470 -23.10 -9.83 -25.25
N LEU A 471 -22.88 -8.55 -25.54
CA LEU A 471 -23.86 -7.48 -25.43
C LEU A 471 -23.90 -6.70 -26.75
N VAL A 472 -25.09 -6.47 -27.29
CA VAL A 472 -25.32 -5.46 -28.34
C VAL A 472 -25.90 -4.22 -27.66
N ALA A 473 -25.06 -3.22 -27.40
CA ALA A 473 -25.47 -1.99 -26.75
C ALA A 473 -26.14 -1.04 -27.74
N ARG A 474 -27.09 -0.24 -27.25
CA ARG A 474 -27.63 0.94 -27.95
C ARG A 474 -26.96 2.20 -27.42
N VAL A 475 -27.01 3.30 -28.18
CA VAL A 475 -26.59 4.61 -27.68
C VAL A 475 -27.44 4.97 -26.44
N GLY A 476 -26.79 5.45 -25.38
CA GLY A 476 -27.45 5.92 -24.16
C GLY A 476 -27.47 4.88 -23.05
N GLY A 477 -28.44 5.04 -22.13
CA GLY A 477 -28.63 4.15 -20.98
C GLY A 477 -29.03 2.73 -21.38
N ASN A 478 -28.13 1.79 -21.13
CA ASN A 478 -28.35 0.35 -21.22
C ASN A 478 -28.58 -0.22 -19.81
N LEU A 479 -29.63 -1.02 -19.65
CA LEU A 479 -30.03 -1.60 -18.37
C LEU A 479 -29.40 -2.99 -18.22
N PHE A 480 -28.78 -3.26 -17.07
CA PHE A 480 -28.19 -4.55 -16.75
C PHE A 480 -28.78 -5.11 -15.47
N THR A 481 -29.12 -6.39 -15.44
CA THR A 481 -29.44 -7.11 -14.21
C THR A 481 -28.17 -7.64 -13.57
N VAL A 482 -27.93 -7.32 -12.30
CA VAL A 482 -26.77 -7.80 -11.56
C VAL A 482 -26.96 -9.29 -11.24
N PRO A 483 -26.03 -10.18 -11.63
CA PRO A 483 -26.24 -11.63 -11.51
C PRO A 483 -25.99 -12.18 -10.10
N TYR A 484 -25.44 -11.36 -9.18
CA TYR A 484 -25.03 -11.79 -7.85
C TYR A 484 -25.81 -11.07 -6.75
N PRO A 485 -26.02 -11.72 -5.58
CA PRO A 485 -26.70 -11.10 -4.46
C PRO A 485 -25.95 -9.90 -3.85
N GLY A 486 -24.62 -10.00 -3.78
CA GLY A 486 -23.72 -8.98 -3.23
C GLY A 486 -23.20 -7.99 -4.27
N ASP A 487 -21.95 -7.58 -4.09
CA ASP A 487 -21.22 -6.76 -5.03
C ASP A 487 -20.87 -7.52 -6.33
N ALA A 488 -20.62 -6.74 -7.38
CA ALA A 488 -20.30 -7.28 -8.70
C ALA A 488 -19.40 -6.32 -9.48
N VAL A 489 -18.57 -6.85 -10.36
CA VAL A 489 -17.78 -6.08 -11.32
C VAL A 489 -18.20 -6.47 -12.73
N LEU A 490 -18.58 -5.49 -13.54
CA LEU A 490 -18.91 -5.64 -14.95
C LEU A 490 -17.77 -5.10 -15.80
N HIS A 491 -17.18 -5.95 -16.63
CA HIS A 491 -16.16 -5.59 -17.60
C HIS A 491 -16.73 -5.75 -19.02
N LEU A 492 -16.71 -4.66 -19.78
CA LEU A 492 -17.17 -4.61 -21.16
C LEU A 492 -15.99 -4.22 -22.05
N VAL A 493 -15.67 -5.07 -23.03
CA VAL A 493 -14.63 -4.79 -24.03
C VAL A 493 -15.26 -4.82 -25.40
N SER A 494 -15.10 -3.75 -26.18
CA SER A 494 -15.67 -3.66 -27.52
C SER A 494 -15.16 -4.80 -28.39
N ILE A 495 -16.07 -5.45 -29.10
CA ILE A 495 -15.72 -6.34 -30.20
C ILE A 495 -15.34 -5.41 -31.36
N GLU A 496 -14.05 -5.14 -31.53
CA GLU A 496 -13.58 -4.48 -32.75
C GLU A 496 -13.82 -5.43 -33.94
N ASP A 497 -14.36 -4.89 -35.05
CA ASP A 497 -14.37 -5.60 -36.33
C ASP A 497 -12.93 -6.02 -36.64
N ARG A 498 -12.70 -7.33 -36.90
CA ARG A 498 -11.39 -7.89 -37.29
C ARG A 498 -10.92 -7.41 -38.68
N ALA A 499 -10.94 -6.12 -38.95
CA ALA A 499 -10.57 -5.52 -40.22
C ALA A 499 -9.66 -4.30 -40.00
N GLY A 500 -8.40 -4.54 -39.62
CA GLY A 500 -7.37 -3.50 -39.76
C GLY A 500 -6.25 -3.54 -38.74
N ASN A 501 -5.43 -4.59 -38.75
CA ASN A 501 -3.99 -4.48 -38.47
C ASN A 501 -3.32 -5.77 -38.96
N LYS A 502 -2.89 -5.74 -40.22
CA LYS A 502 -1.79 -6.55 -40.75
C LYS A 502 -0.55 -5.67 -40.78
#